data_AF-A0A3N5L050-F1
#
_entry.id   AF-A0A3N5L050-F1
#
_cell.length_a   1.000
_cell.length_b   1.000
_cell.length_c   1.000
_cell.angle_alpha   90.00
_cell.angle_beta   90.00
_cell.angle_gamma   90.00
#
_symmetry.space_group_name_H-M   'P 1'
#
loop_
_entity.id
_entity.type
_entity.pdbx_description
1 polymer ?
#
loop_
_entity_poly.entity_id
_entity_poly.type
_entity_poly.pdbx_seq_one_letter_code
_entity_poly.pdbx_strand_id
1 'polypeptide(L)'
;MREPITFASRVGAEHRAALERLLFFNGCQNRVARGIVDVIDRFGPPEIHAEGEWLRVKTSDLPDVQSLFALDGRGRPIGVAVYVRADLEHVTVLHLGLAEEYCSGGDREGLNLLLRLMREIRRSSRRVKGVRRLSVLYGQPRGRAQA
;
A
#
# COMPACT_ATOMS: atom_id res chain seq x y z
N MET A 1 -18.32 18.16 -3.06
CA MET A 1 -17.87 17.92 -1.67
C MET A 1 -16.68 16.97 -1.70
N ARG A 2 -15.52 17.35 -1.14
CA ARG A 2 -14.39 16.42 -1.00
C ARG A 2 -14.74 15.47 0.16
N GLU A 3 -14.90 14.18 -0.11
CA GLU A 3 -14.99 13.20 0.97
C GLU A 3 -13.69 13.25 1.79
N PRO A 4 -13.78 13.31 3.14
CA PRO A 4 -12.60 13.30 3.98
C PRO A 4 -11.93 11.93 3.86
N ILE A 5 -10.69 11.91 3.39
CA ILE A 5 -9.86 10.70 3.37
C ILE A 5 -8.92 10.77 4.57
N THR A 6 -9.01 9.75 5.41
CA THR A 6 -8.21 9.59 6.63
C THR A 6 -7.16 8.49 6.43
N PHE A 7 -6.02 8.59 7.11
CA PHE A 7 -4.98 7.57 7.06
C PHE A 7 -4.84 6.87 8.40
N ALA A 8 -4.79 5.54 8.39
CA ALA A 8 -4.70 4.73 9.60
C ALA A 8 -3.75 3.53 9.38
N SER A 9 -3.08 3.08 10.44
CA SER A 9 -2.21 1.88 10.39
C SER A 9 -2.95 0.56 10.59
N ARG A 10 -4.24 0.64 10.89
CA ARG A 10 -5.15 -0.48 11.16
C ARG A 10 -6.52 -0.16 10.57
N VAL A 11 -7.26 -1.20 10.21
CA VAL A 11 -8.64 -1.11 9.73
C VAL A 11 -9.52 -2.09 10.51
N GLY A 12 -10.78 -1.74 10.75
CA GLY A 12 -11.70 -2.61 11.47
C GLY A 12 -11.94 -3.94 10.76
N ALA A 13 -12.14 -5.01 11.54
CA ALA A 13 -12.40 -6.37 11.04
C ALA A 13 -13.66 -6.44 10.16
N GLU A 14 -14.64 -5.57 10.40
CA GLU A 14 -15.85 -5.41 9.60
C GLU A 14 -15.58 -5.05 8.13
N HIS A 15 -14.39 -4.54 7.83
CA HIS A 15 -13.99 -4.15 6.48
C HIS A 15 -13.12 -5.18 5.75
N ARG A 16 -13.03 -6.42 6.25
CA ARG A 16 -12.23 -7.50 5.64
C ARG A 16 -12.49 -7.68 4.15
N ALA A 17 -13.75 -7.75 3.74
CA ALA A 17 -14.11 -7.91 2.33
C ALA A 17 -13.70 -6.72 1.46
N ALA A 18 -13.67 -5.50 2.01
CA ALA A 18 -13.17 -4.33 1.29
C ALA A 18 -11.64 -4.40 1.13
N LEU A 19 -10.92 -4.82 2.17
CA LEU A 19 -9.48 -5.00 2.12
C LEU A 19 -9.06 -6.13 1.17
N GLU A 20 -9.76 -7.27 1.18
CA GLU A 20 -9.53 -8.38 0.25
C GLU A 20 -9.67 -7.93 -1.20
N ARG A 21 -10.71 -7.13 -1.51
CA ARG A 21 -10.89 -6.57 -2.85
C ARG A 21 -9.73 -5.68 -3.30
N LEU A 22 -9.17 -4.88 -2.39
CA LEU A 22 -8.04 -4.02 -2.69
C LEU A 22 -6.74 -4.79 -2.94
N LEU A 23 -6.52 -5.88 -2.18
CA LEU A 23 -5.27 -6.66 -2.20
C LEU A 23 -5.27 -7.78 -3.24
N PHE A 24 -6.40 -8.45 -3.46
CA PHE A 24 -6.46 -9.68 -4.28
C PHE A 24 -7.30 -9.54 -5.56
N PHE A 25 -8.28 -8.63 -5.59
CA PHE A 25 -9.28 -8.56 -6.67
C PHE A 25 -9.28 -7.21 -7.40
N ASN A 26 -8.13 -6.55 -7.46
CA ASN A 26 -8.02 -5.22 -8.03
C ASN A 26 -7.54 -5.29 -9.49
N GLY A 27 -8.40 -4.93 -10.45
CA GLY A 27 -8.10 -4.98 -11.87
C GLY A 27 -6.93 -4.09 -12.30
N CYS A 28 -6.58 -3.09 -11.48
CA CYS A 28 -5.40 -2.24 -11.72
C CYS A 28 -4.08 -2.97 -11.45
N GLN A 29 -4.10 -4.10 -10.73
CA GLN A 29 -2.90 -4.92 -10.48
C GLN A 29 -2.40 -5.61 -11.75
N ASN A 30 -3.24 -5.84 -12.77
CA ASN A 30 -2.82 -6.42 -14.05
C ASN A 30 -1.70 -5.62 -14.73
N ARG A 31 -1.65 -4.30 -14.52
CA ARG A 31 -0.63 -3.42 -15.10
C ARG A 31 0.74 -3.57 -14.43
N VAL A 32 0.78 -4.12 -13.21
CA VAL A 32 1.99 -4.30 -12.40
C VAL A 32 2.18 -5.75 -11.95
N ALA A 33 1.43 -6.69 -12.54
CA ALA A 33 1.35 -8.09 -12.12
C ALA A 33 2.72 -8.78 -12.07
N ARG A 34 3.62 -8.48 -13.02
CA ARG A 34 5.00 -8.99 -12.99
C ARG A 34 5.80 -8.52 -11.77
N GLY A 35 5.67 -7.24 -11.42
CA GLY A 35 6.29 -6.72 -10.21
C GLY A 35 5.74 -7.43 -8.97
N ILE A 36 4.41 -7.62 -8.91
CA ILE A 36 3.73 -8.32 -7.82
C ILE A 36 4.28 -9.73 -7.65
N VAL A 37 4.45 -10.48 -8.74
CA VAL A 37 5.09 -11.81 -8.70
C VAL A 37 6.51 -11.71 -8.14
N ASP A 38 7.34 -10.78 -8.62
CA ASP A 38 8.73 -10.64 -8.14
C ASP A 38 8.83 -10.33 -6.63
N VAL A 39 7.84 -9.62 -6.04
CA VAL A 39 7.80 -9.34 -4.60
C VAL A 39 7.20 -10.51 -3.83
N ILE A 40 6.21 -11.20 -4.37
CA ILE A 40 5.66 -12.43 -3.77
C ILE A 40 6.76 -13.50 -3.71
N ASP A 41 7.52 -13.69 -4.78
CA ASP A 41 8.64 -14.65 -4.83
C ASP A 41 9.75 -14.29 -3.82
N ARG A 42 9.89 -13.00 -3.49
CA ARG A 42 10.97 -12.51 -2.64
C ARG A 42 10.61 -12.34 -1.16
N PHE A 43 9.34 -12.09 -0.85
CA PHE A 43 8.89 -11.76 0.52
C PHE A 43 7.65 -12.55 0.96
N GLY A 44 7.13 -13.42 0.10
CA GLY A 44 5.91 -14.18 0.32
C GLY A 44 4.65 -13.39 -0.06
N PRO A 45 3.51 -14.08 -0.24
CA PRO A 45 2.24 -13.44 -0.54
C PRO A 45 1.77 -12.55 0.63
N PRO A 46 1.06 -11.44 0.34
CA PRO A 46 0.43 -10.66 1.38
C PRO A 46 -0.76 -11.45 1.97
N GLU A 47 -0.79 -11.57 3.29
CA GLU A 47 -1.83 -12.23 4.05
C GLU A 47 -2.55 -11.24 4.96
N ILE A 48 -3.89 -11.34 5.04
CA ILE A 48 -4.68 -10.54 5.97
C ILE A 48 -4.83 -11.31 7.28
N HIS A 49 -4.25 -10.75 8.34
CA HIS A 49 -4.33 -11.29 9.70
C HIS A 49 -5.28 -10.44 10.54
N ALA A 50 -6.16 -11.10 11.29
CA ALA A 50 -7.01 -10.44 12.27
C ALA A 50 -6.30 -10.43 13.64
N GLU A 51 -6.13 -9.24 14.21
CA GLU A 51 -5.61 -9.01 15.56
C GLU A 51 -6.73 -8.36 16.40
N GLY A 52 -7.58 -9.20 17.00
CA GLY A 52 -8.78 -8.75 17.71
C GLY A 52 -9.79 -8.13 16.75
N GLU A 53 -10.16 -6.87 17.00
CA GLU A 53 -11.11 -6.11 16.16
C GLU A 53 -10.45 -5.44 14.95
N TRP A 54 -9.14 -5.64 14.75
CA TRP A 54 -8.36 -4.96 13.71
C TRP A 54 -7.79 -5.94 12.70
N LEU A 55 -7.63 -5.48 11.46
CA LEU A 55 -6.91 -6.19 10.41
C LEU A 55 -5.53 -5.58 10.20
N ARG A 56 -4.55 -6.45 9.98
CA ARG A 56 -3.22 -6.12 9.50
C ARG A 56 -2.88 -6.95 8.27
N VAL A 57 -2.02 -6.39 7.42
CA VAL A 57 -1.41 -7.16 6.33
C VAL A 57 -0.01 -7.56 6.78
N LYS A 58 0.28 -8.86 6.69
CA LYS A 58 1.61 -9.44 6.91
C LYS A 58 2.07 -10.11 5.62
N THR A 59 3.35 -10.40 5.50
CA THR A 59 3.86 -11.27 4.43
C THR A 59 4.47 -12.50 5.07
N SER A 60 4.35 -13.65 4.40
CA SER A 60 4.72 -14.95 4.98
C SER A 60 6.19 -15.01 5.39
N ASP A 61 7.08 -14.37 4.63
CA ASP A 61 8.54 -14.47 4.82
C ASP A 61 9.16 -13.25 5.51
N LEU A 62 8.36 -12.26 5.91
CA LEU A 62 8.88 -11.05 6.56
C LEU A 62 7.97 -10.58 7.70
N PRO A 63 8.41 -10.63 8.97
CA PRO A 63 7.55 -10.31 10.11
C PRO A 63 7.35 -8.80 10.35
N ASP A 64 8.30 -7.95 9.92
CA ASP A 64 8.33 -6.52 10.25
C ASP A 64 7.63 -5.60 9.23
N VAL A 65 6.57 -6.13 8.61
CA VAL A 65 5.78 -5.37 7.62
C VAL A 65 4.83 -4.40 8.31
N GLN A 66 4.76 -3.19 7.78
CA GLN A 66 3.81 -2.17 8.22
C GLN A 66 2.74 -1.97 7.14
N SER A 67 1.53 -1.67 7.60
CA SER A 67 0.38 -1.36 6.75
C SER A 67 -0.05 0.08 6.97
N LEU A 68 -0.37 0.78 5.89
CA LEU A 68 -1.04 2.08 5.91
C LEU A 68 -2.29 2.00 5.03
N PHE A 69 -3.43 2.30 5.61
CA PHE A 69 -4.72 2.32 4.95
C PHE A 69 -5.15 3.76 4.70
N ALA A 70 -5.69 4.02 3.52
CA ALA A 70 -6.51 5.18 3.25
C ALA A 70 -7.98 4.79 3.44
N LEU A 71 -8.68 5.52 4.30
CA LEU A 71 -10.08 5.28 4.64
C LEU A 71 -10.95 6.42 4.11
N ASP A 72 -12.14 6.08 3.64
CA ASP A 72 -13.18 7.07 3.31
C ASP A 72 -13.85 7.65 4.58
N GLY A 73 -14.84 8.53 4.38
CA GLY A 73 -15.58 9.14 5.49
C GLY A 73 -16.41 8.15 6.34
N ARG A 74 -16.55 6.90 5.92
CA ARG A 74 -17.24 5.82 6.63
C ARG A 74 -16.28 4.82 7.28
N GLY A 75 -14.97 5.05 7.18
CA GLY A 75 -13.94 4.13 7.70
C GLY A 75 -13.62 2.97 6.76
N ARG A 76 -14.24 2.90 5.58
CA ARG A 76 -13.97 1.83 4.61
C ARG A 76 -12.60 2.04 3.97
N PRO A 77 -11.76 0.99 3.85
CA PRO A 77 -10.50 1.10 3.16
C PRO A 77 -10.73 1.29 1.66
N ILE A 78 -10.17 2.37 1.13
CA ILE A 78 -10.14 2.74 -0.30
C ILE A 78 -8.72 2.65 -0.89
N GLY A 79 -7.72 2.45 -0.03
CA GLY A 79 -6.35 2.18 -0.45
C GLY A 79 -5.54 1.55 0.67
N VAL A 80 -4.52 0.79 0.29
CA VAL A 80 -3.60 0.10 1.18
C VAL A 80 -2.19 0.20 0.64
N ALA A 81 -1.26 0.49 1.53
CA ALA A 81 0.17 0.42 1.28
C ALA A 81 0.82 -0.48 2.32
N VAL A 82 1.49 -1.51 1.84
CA VAL A 82 2.28 -2.43 2.64
C VAL A 82 3.74 -2.06 2.42
N TYR A 83 4.46 -1.73 3.47
CA TYR A 83 5.84 -1.27 3.36
C TYR A 83 6.66 -1.79 4.52
N VAL A 84 7.96 -1.89 4.27
CA VAL A 84 8.95 -2.31 5.26
C VAL A 84 9.93 -1.18 5.46
N ARG A 85 10.48 -1.14 6.65
CA ARG A 85 11.57 -0.23 6.97
C ARG A 85 12.83 -1.07 7.07
N ALA A 86 13.65 -1.03 6.02
CA ALA A 86 14.89 -1.79 5.99
C ALA A 86 15.92 -1.22 6.97
N ASP A 87 15.92 0.10 7.18
CA ASP A 87 16.78 0.78 8.15
C ASP A 87 16.23 2.17 8.52
N LEU A 88 17.04 2.96 9.27
CA LEU A 88 16.64 4.30 9.68
C LEU A 88 16.38 5.25 8.50
N GLU A 89 16.94 4.96 7.33
CA GLU A 89 17.01 5.82 6.16
C GLU A 89 16.15 5.36 4.97
N HIS A 90 15.75 4.08 4.93
CA HIS A 90 15.11 3.44 3.79
C HIS A 90 13.76 2.82 4.15
N VAL A 91 12.71 3.33 3.49
CA VAL A 91 11.39 2.72 3.48
C VAL A 91 11.12 2.13 2.09
N THR A 92 10.78 0.86 2.07
CA THR A 92 10.50 0.11 0.84
C THR A 92 9.03 -0.29 0.83
N VAL A 93 8.28 0.24 -0.13
CA VAL A 93 6.88 -0.14 -0.35
C VAL A 93 6.86 -1.46 -1.10
N LEU A 94 6.38 -2.50 -0.41
CA LEU A 94 6.24 -3.85 -0.93
C LEU A 94 4.95 -3.99 -1.73
N HIS A 95 3.84 -3.41 -1.28
CA HIS A 95 2.58 -3.54 -2.00
C HIS A 95 1.69 -2.32 -1.92
N LEU A 96 0.97 -2.04 -3.01
CA LEU A 96 0.04 -0.92 -3.12
C LEU A 96 -1.25 -1.41 -3.79
N GLY A 97 -2.38 -1.20 -3.12
CA GLY A 97 -3.71 -1.43 -3.65
C GLY A 97 -4.55 -0.17 -3.51
N LEU A 98 -5.27 0.23 -4.56
CA LEU A 98 -6.16 1.39 -4.57
C LEU A 98 -7.50 0.98 -5.16
N ALA A 99 -8.62 1.45 -4.61
CA ALA A 99 -9.91 1.21 -5.23
C ALA A 99 -9.91 1.80 -6.66
N GLU A 100 -10.48 1.08 -7.62
CA GLU A 100 -10.39 1.38 -9.05
C GLU A 100 -10.89 2.79 -9.39
N GLU A 101 -11.93 3.24 -8.69
CA GLU A 101 -12.47 4.61 -8.81
C GLU A 101 -11.43 5.70 -8.50
N TYR A 102 -10.38 5.41 -7.72
CA TYR A 102 -9.28 6.33 -7.39
C TYR A 102 -8.00 6.09 -8.21
N CYS A 103 -7.98 5.09 -9.09
CA CYS A 103 -6.88 4.82 -10.00
C CYS A 103 -6.93 5.75 -11.23
N SER A 104 -5.85 5.76 -12.01
CA SER A 104 -5.83 6.53 -13.26
C SER A 104 -6.88 6.01 -14.25
N GLY A 105 -7.75 6.91 -14.72
CA GLY A 105 -8.92 6.59 -15.53
C GLY A 105 -10.20 6.32 -14.73
N GLY A 106 -10.18 6.38 -13.39
CA GLY A 106 -11.36 6.27 -12.54
C GLY A 106 -12.03 7.62 -12.25
N ASP A 107 -13.32 7.58 -11.87
CA ASP A 107 -14.16 8.75 -11.63
C ASP A 107 -13.61 9.73 -10.56
N ARG A 108 -12.71 9.25 -9.70
CA ARG A 108 -12.12 9.97 -8.58
C ARG A 108 -10.59 10.14 -8.69
N GLU A 109 -10.01 9.96 -9.88
CA GLU A 109 -8.56 10.13 -10.14
C GLU A 109 -8.02 11.47 -9.62
N GLY A 110 -8.80 12.55 -9.76
CA GLY A 110 -8.41 13.90 -9.32
C GLY A 110 -8.09 14.05 -7.83
N LEU A 111 -8.48 13.07 -6.99
CA LEU A 111 -8.12 13.02 -5.57
C LEU A 111 -6.68 12.56 -5.31
N ASN A 112 -6.00 12.05 -6.34
CA ASN A 112 -4.57 11.70 -6.31
C ASN A 112 -4.21 10.79 -5.13
N LEU A 113 -5.02 9.76 -4.88
CA LEU A 113 -4.94 8.93 -3.67
C LEU A 113 -3.57 8.29 -3.46
N LEU A 114 -2.95 7.79 -4.54
CA LEU A 114 -1.60 7.24 -4.51
C LEU A 114 -0.58 8.25 -3.96
N LEU A 115 -0.58 9.47 -4.49
CA LEU A 115 0.34 10.52 -4.06
C LEU A 115 0.12 10.89 -2.58
N ARG A 116 -1.12 10.86 -2.11
CA ARG A 116 -1.44 11.13 -0.71
C ARG A 116 -0.95 10.00 0.21
N LEU A 117 -1.13 8.74 -0.16
CA LEU A 117 -0.57 7.59 0.56
C LEU A 117 0.95 7.68 0.64
N MET A 118 1.63 7.92 -0.49
CA MET A 118 3.08 8.06 -0.54
C MET A 118 3.60 9.22 0.31
N ARG A 119 2.87 10.35 0.34
CA ARG A 119 3.18 11.48 1.22
C ARG A 119 3.01 11.12 2.69
N GLU A 120 1.98 10.37 3.05
CA GLU A 120 1.76 9.99 4.44
C GLU A 120 2.79 8.94 4.91
N ILE A 121 3.18 7.98 4.06
CA ILE A 121 4.32 7.08 4.35
C ILE A 121 5.58 7.91 4.59
N ARG A 122 5.88 8.87 3.71
CA ARG A 122 7.03 9.78 3.88
C ARG A 122 6.92 10.64 5.15
N ARG A 123 5.72 11.06 5.54
CA ARG A 123 5.49 11.88 6.73
C ARG A 123 5.69 11.07 8.01
N SER A 124 5.12 9.87 8.05
CA SER A 124 5.31 8.91 9.15
C SER A 124 6.78 8.51 9.27
N SER A 125 7.47 8.36 8.15
CA SER A 125 8.89 8.03 8.12
C SER A 125 9.79 9.22 8.53
N ARG A 126 9.43 10.47 8.20
CA ARG A 126 10.17 11.69 8.56
C ARG A 126 10.08 12.10 10.03
N ARG A 127 9.03 11.70 10.75
CA ARG A 127 8.93 11.93 12.20
C ARG A 127 9.94 11.09 13.00
N VAL A 128 10.60 10.14 12.36
CA VAL A 128 11.72 9.37 12.88
C VAL A 128 12.99 9.88 12.19
N LYS A 129 13.99 10.37 12.93
CA LYS A 129 15.26 10.86 12.34
C LYS A 129 15.85 9.78 11.42
N GLY A 130 16.18 10.15 10.17
CA GLY A 130 16.99 9.31 9.26
C GLY A 130 16.44 9.10 7.84
N VAL A 131 15.14 9.21 7.57
CA VAL A 131 14.60 8.71 6.28
C VAL A 131 14.99 9.58 5.07
N ARG A 132 15.89 9.04 4.23
CA ARG A 132 16.49 9.70 3.05
C ARG A 132 15.92 9.19 1.72
N ARG A 133 15.36 7.98 1.65
CA ARG A 133 14.88 7.39 0.38
C ARG A 133 13.62 6.53 0.57
N LEU A 134 12.66 6.70 -0.35
CA LEU A 134 11.43 5.92 -0.45
C LEU A 134 11.47 5.16 -1.78
N SER A 135 11.51 3.83 -1.71
CA SER A 135 11.56 2.95 -2.89
C SER A 135 10.23 2.22 -3.02
N VAL A 136 9.67 2.16 -4.23
CA VAL A 136 8.49 1.34 -4.54
C VAL A 136 8.97 0.17 -5.39
N LEU A 137 8.70 -1.06 -4.95
CA LEU A 137 9.16 -2.25 -5.66
C LEU A 137 8.32 -2.61 -6.90
N TYR A 138 7.17 -1.95 -7.09
CA TYR A 138 6.32 -2.16 -8.26
C TYR A 138 6.38 -1.00 -9.25
N GLY A 139 6.36 -1.34 -10.53
CA GLY A 139 6.33 -0.34 -11.61
C GLY A 139 7.68 0.30 -11.93
N GLN A 140 8.81 -0.29 -11.52
CA GLN A 140 10.10 0.06 -12.14
C GLN A 140 10.01 -0.32 -13.64
N PRO A 141 10.03 0.65 -14.58
CA PRO A 141 10.53 0.30 -15.89
C PRO A 141 11.97 -0.14 -15.63
N ARG A 142 12.35 -1.33 -16.10
CA ARG A 142 13.76 -1.73 -16.07
C ARG A 142 14.56 -0.52 -16.55
N GLY A 143 15.47 -0.03 -15.68
CA GLY A 143 16.50 0.87 -16.13
C GLY A 143 17.07 0.27 -17.40
N ARG A 144 17.13 1.07 -18.46
CA ARG A 144 17.90 0.73 -19.66
C ARG A 144 19.18 0.06 -19.17
N ALA A 145 19.37 -1.19 -19.58
CA ALA A 145 20.68 -1.81 -19.51
C ALA A 145 21.63 -0.80 -20.16
N GLN A 146 22.54 -0.25 -19.34
CA GLN A 146 23.66 0.50 -19.89
C GLN A 146 24.48 -0.54 -20.65
N ALA A 147 24.46 -0.41 -21.97
CA ALA A 147 25.41 -1.02 -22.87
C ALA A 147 26.76 -0.29 -22.74
#